data_AF-A0A2I1FTK6-F1
#
_entry.id   AF-A0A2I1FTK6-F1
#
_cell.length_a   1.000
_cell.length_b   1.000
_cell.length_c   1.000
_cell.angle_alpha   90.00
_cell.angle_beta   90.00
_cell.angle_gamma   90.00
#
_symmetry.space_group_name_H-M   'P 1'
#
loop_
_entity.id
_entity.type
_entity.pdbx_description
1 polymer ?
#
loop_
_entity_poly.entity_id
_entity_poly.type
_entity_poly.pdbx_seq_one_letter_code
_entity_poly.pdbx_strand_id
1 'polypeptide(L)'
;MSVFSAGKGRKSYSIYSSLKPEPEIREMVAKKYRIVSSIVLTRPPQILRDLHPFEKEYYLYQQKLEQIHSPPFPQDFYFKKGSIAEKRWNKRKEQDKKNALSVFSEFNDNLKDKSDIVEGEEDINNDNKSLGDVEEEEIKIASRITQDDLNNNLKSLNRALHRTLYLIVKKPRDEHAWQFPQGGVNNRESLIQAAARELEEECGNKMDVWFVGRRPIGCYKYTYPKNFVREDDKDIKGSMVFFMKAHIFAGQVHVDQKEIVDFAWVTKQEMKDFVTSNYYSAVWDMLSEF
;
A
#
# COMPACT_ATOMS: atom_id res chain seq x y z
N MET A 1 24.81 88.76 10.98
CA MET A 1 24.43 87.42 11.45
C MET A 1 23.09 87.06 10.84
N SER A 2 23.12 86.25 9.77
CA SER A 2 21.93 85.71 9.12
C SER A 2 21.50 84.46 9.88
N VAL A 3 20.29 84.47 10.45
CA VAL A 3 19.73 83.32 11.18
C VAL A 3 18.73 82.62 10.26
N PHE A 4 19.15 81.49 9.70
CA PHE A 4 18.29 80.58 8.95
C PHE A 4 17.26 79.94 9.90
N SER A 5 15.97 80.15 9.63
CA SER A 5 14.87 79.41 10.27
C SER A 5 14.26 78.47 9.23
N ALA A 6 14.53 77.17 9.38
CA ALA A 6 14.01 76.11 8.52
C ALA A 6 12.54 75.80 8.92
N GLY A 7 11.60 76.22 8.07
CA GLY A 7 10.17 75.96 8.24
C GLY A 7 9.72 74.63 7.63
N LYS A 8 9.37 73.68 8.51
CA LYS A 8 8.37 72.59 8.38
C LYS A 8 8.27 71.83 7.04
N GLY A 9 8.95 70.68 6.97
CA GLY A 9 8.62 69.61 6.03
C GLY A 9 7.22 69.04 6.32
N ARG A 10 6.32 69.11 5.33
CA ARG A 10 5.00 68.45 5.36
C ARG A 10 5.22 66.94 5.33
N LYS A 11 4.83 66.23 6.39
CA LYS A 11 4.72 64.76 6.36
C LYS A 11 3.55 64.39 5.46
N SER A 12 3.85 63.81 4.30
CA SER A 12 2.85 63.15 3.46
C SER A 12 2.42 61.86 4.16
N TYR A 13 1.25 61.87 4.80
CA TYR A 13 0.62 60.64 5.27
C TYR A 13 -0.03 59.96 4.07
N SER A 14 0.61 58.89 3.59
CA SER A 14 -0.01 57.95 2.66
C SER A 14 -1.17 57.27 3.39
N ILE A 15 -2.39 57.57 2.96
CA ILE A 15 -3.65 56.95 3.42
C ILE A 15 -3.80 55.47 2.99
N TYR A 16 -2.77 54.89 2.37
CA TYR A 16 -2.76 53.50 1.86
C TYR A 16 -1.78 52.57 2.59
N SER A 17 -1.28 52.89 3.79
CA SER A 17 -0.37 51.99 4.53
C SER A 17 -1.05 51.16 5.64
N SER A 18 -2.33 50.81 5.49
CA SER A 18 -2.98 49.85 6.40
C SER A 18 -2.87 48.43 5.87
N LEU A 19 -1.65 47.90 5.76
CA LEU A 19 -1.47 46.45 5.78
C LEU A 19 -1.90 46.01 7.18
N LYS A 20 -3.08 45.38 7.29
CA LYS A 20 -3.46 44.67 8.52
C LYS A 20 -2.29 43.73 8.85
N PRO A 21 -1.77 43.71 10.09
CA PRO A 21 -0.74 42.76 10.45
C PRO A 21 -1.27 41.36 10.11
N GLU A 22 -0.43 40.56 9.45
CA GLU A 22 -0.79 39.18 9.20
C GLU A 22 -1.12 38.52 10.55
N PRO A 23 -2.31 37.92 10.68
CA PRO A 23 -2.74 37.35 11.94
C PRO A 23 -1.87 36.16 12.30
N GLU A 24 -1.38 36.15 13.55
CA GLU A 24 -0.47 35.11 14.05
C GLU A 24 -1.05 33.70 13.86
N ILE A 25 -0.24 32.82 13.27
CA ILE A 25 -0.53 31.39 13.16
C ILE A 25 -0.34 30.78 14.56
N ARG A 26 -1.43 30.25 15.12
CA ARG A 26 -1.42 29.55 16.40
C ARG A 26 -2.10 28.19 16.23
N GLU A 27 -1.59 27.20 16.95
CA GLU A 27 -2.18 25.87 16.99
C GLU A 27 -3.53 25.89 17.71
N MET A 28 -4.47 25.08 17.22
CA MET A 28 -5.80 24.94 17.76
C MET A 28 -5.79 24.12 19.05
N VAL A 29 -6.42 24.66 20.08
CA VAL A 29 -6.60 23.98 21.37
C VAL A 29 -8.08 23.92 21.72
N ALA A 30 -8.59 22.73 22.00
CA ALA A 30 -9.97 22.50 22.44
C ALA A 30 -9.99 21.77 23.78
N LYS A 31 -10.72 22.31 24.77
CA LYS A 31 -10.87 21.71 26.12
C LYS A 31 -9.53 21.31 26.77
N LYS A 32 -8.48 22.15 26.63
CA LYS A 32 -7.11 21.89 27.09
C LYS A 32 -6.38 20.75 26.36
N TYR A 33 -6.83 20.34 25.16
CA TYR A 33 -6.11 19.41 24.30
C TYR A 33 -5.73 20.08 23.00
N ARG A 34 -4.49 19.90 22.55
CA ARG A 34 -4.05 20.30 21.22
C ARG A 34 -4.74 19.45 20.16
N ILE A 35 -5.28 20.09 19.14
CA ILE A 35 -5.85 19.39 17.99
C ILE A 35 -4.70 19.06 17.04
N VAL A 36 -4.54 17.77 16.75
CA VAL A 36 -3.51 17.23 15.88
C VAL A 36 -4.20 16.53 14.72
N SER A 37 -3.72 16.76 13.51
CA SER A 37 -4.14 16.00 12.34
C SER A 37 -3.06 14.99 11.98
N SER A 38 -3.45 13.74 11.78
CA SER A 38 -2.58 12.65 11.37
C SER A 38 -3.07 12.05 10.08
N ILE A 39 -2.15 11.52 9.27
CA ILE A 39 -2.45 10.90 7.99
C ILE A 39 -2.19 9.40 8.02
N VAL A 40 -3.23 8.64 7.70
CA VAL A 40 -3.12 7.21 7.44
C VAL A 40 -2.94 7.04 5.93
N LEU A 41 -1.70 7.13 5.49
CA LEU A 41 -1.33 6.96 4.08
C LEU A 41 -1.21 5.47 3.75
N THR A 42 -1.94 5.05 2.72
CA THR A 42 -2.09 3.64 2.38
C THR A 42 -1.74 3.35 0.92
N ARG A 43 -1.01 2.26 0.70
CA ARG A 43 -0.78 1.69 -0.65
C ARG A 43 -1.72 0.48 -0.79
N PRO A 44 -2.77 0.53 -1.63
CA PRO A 44 -3.71 -0.59 -1.78
C PRO A 44 -3.05 -1.82 -2.41
N PRO A 45 -3.62 -3.04 -2.25
CA PRO A 45 -3.07 -4.24 -2.88
C PRO A 45 -3.09 -4.09 -4.40
N GLN A 46 -1.97 -4.42 -5.04
CA GLN A 46 -1.76 -4.36 -6.49
C GLN A 46 -2.11 -5.69 -7.18
N ILE A 47 -2.04 -6.79 -6.43
CA ILE A 47 -2.43 -8.12 -6.89
C ILE A 47 -3.48 -8.71 -5.97
N LEU A 48 -4.22 -9.70 -6.47
CA LEU A 48 -5.21 -10.44 -5.68
C LEU A 48 -4.55 -11.10 -4.46
N ARG A 49 -5.30 -11.27 -3.37
CA ARG A 49 -4.84 -12.02 -2.20
C ARG A 49 -4.59 -13.49 -2.54
N ASP A 50 -3.76 -14.13 -1.72
CA ASP A 50 -3.61 -15.57 -1.78
C ASP A 50 -4.89 -16.26 -1.28
N LEU A 51 -5.23 -17.37 -1.93
CA LEU A 51 -6.38 -18.18 -1.59
C LEU A 51 -6.09 -18.99 -0.34
N HIS A 52 -7.07 -19.08 0.55
CA HIS A 52 -6.99 -20.00 1.67
C HIS A 52 -7.01 -21.46 1.14
N PRO A 53 -6.33 -22.43 1.77
CA PRO A 53 -6.32 -23.82 1.29
C PRO A 53 -7.72 -24.40 1.04
N PHE A 54 -8.68 -24.10 1.93
CA PHE A 54 -10.08 -24.48 1.74
C PHE A 54 -10.72 -23.84 0.49
N GLU A 55 -10.45 -22.56 0.24
CA GLU A 55 -10.99 -21.87 -0.94
C GLU A 55 -10.41 -22.47 -2.22
N LYS A 56 -9.12 -22.82 -2.22
CA LYS A 56 -8.48 -23.50 -3.35
C LYS A 56 -9.19 -24.81 -3.69
N GLU A 57 -9.43 -25.66 -2.69
CA GLU A 57 -10.15 -26.92 -2.89
C GLU A 57 -11.60 -26.70 -3.32
N TYR A 58 -12.28 -25.71 -2.76
CA TYR A 58 -13.63 -25.33 -3.17
C TYR A 58 -13.69 -24.89 -4.63
N TYR A 59 -12.78 -24.03 -5.08
CA TYR A 59 -12.73 -23.59 -6.47
C TYR A 59 -12.40 -24.73 -7.42
N LEU A 60 -11.47 -25.62 -7.05
CA LEU A 60 -11.18 -26.83 -7.83
C LEU A 60 -12.40 -27.74 -7.94
N TYR A 61 -13.17 -27.89 -6.86
CA TYR A 61 -14.41 -28.66 -6.87
C TYR A 61 -15.47 -28.04 -7.78
N GLN A 62 -15.69 -26.73 -7.67
CA GLN A 62 -16.64 -26.01 -8.52
C GLN A 62 -16.24 -26.07 -10.00
N GLN A 63 -14.96 -25.92 -10.31
CA GLN A 63 -14.45 -26.04 -11.68
C GLN A 63 -14.71 -27.44 -12.26
N LYS A 64 -14.55 -28.50 -11.45
CA LYS A 64 -14.88 -29.88 -11.86
C LYS A 64 -16.37 -30.06 -12.12
N LEU A 65 -17.24 -29.55 -11.25
CA LEU A 65 -18.69 -29.59 -11.45
C LEU A 65 -19.09 -28.85 -12.71
N GLU A 66 -18.54 -27.64 -12.91
CA GLU A 66 -18.79 -26.85 -14.10
C GLU A 66 -18.35 -27.61 -15.35
N GLN A 67 -17.20 -28.27 -15.35
CA GLN A 67 -16.74 -29.10 -16.46
C GLN A 67 -17.71 -30.27 -16.76
N ILE A 68 -18.27 -30.92 -15.73
CA ILE A 68 -19.23 -32.02 -15.88
C ILE A 68 -20.56 -31.51 -16.47
N HIS A 69 -21.03 -30.35 -16.02
CA HIS A 69 -22.31 -29.78 -16.45
C HIS A 69 -22.21 -28.96 -17.74
N SER A 70 -21.01 -28.55 -18.12
CA SER A 70 -20.79 -27.74 -19.32
C SER A 70 -21.14 -28.51 -20.60
N PRO A 71 -21.74 -27.85 -21.60
CA PRO A 71 -21.91 -28.46 -22.91
C PRO A 71 -20.54 -28.75 -23.53
N PRO A 72 -20.43 -29.78 -24.39
CA PRO A 72 -19.19 -30.08 -25.06
C PRO A 72 -18.73 -28.89 -25.92
N PHE A 73 -17.41 -28.67 -25.97
CA PHE A 73 -16.81 -27.60 -26.75
C PHE A 73 -17.15 -27.74 -28.25
N PRO A 74 -17.79 -26.75 -28.89
CA PRO A 74 -18.22 -26.84 -30.29
C PRO A 74 -17.05 -26.58 -31.24
N GLN A 75 -16.26 -27.62 -31.51
CA GLN A 75 -15.05 -27.53 -32.35
C GLN A 75 -15.32 -26.97 -33.75
N ASP A 76 -16.40 -27.43 -34.41
CA ASP A 76 -16.78 -27.00 -35.77
C ASP A 76 -17.10 -25.50 -35.87
N PHE A 77 -17.46 -24.86 -34.75
CA PHE A 77 -17.75 -23.42 -34.70
C PHE A 77 -16.46 -22.59 -34.72
N TYR A 78 -15.43 -23.03 -33.99
CA TYR A 78 -14.17 -22.29 -33.86
C TYR A 78 -13.13 -22.68 -34.93
N PHE A 79 -13.14 -23.93 -35.38
CA PHE A 79 -12.17 -24.45 -36.34
C PHE A 79 -12.86 -24.91 -37.63
N LYS A 80 -12.41 -24.35 -38.76
CA LYS A 80 -12.86 -24.82 -40.08
C LYS A 80 -12.32 -26.22 -40.35
N LYS A 81 -13.18 -27.09 -40.88
CA LYS A 81 -12.84 -28.47 -41.24
C LYS A 81 -11.68 -28.51 -42.23
N GLY A 82 -10.64 -29.30 -41.92
CA GLY A 82 -9.41 -29.43 -42.69
C GLY A 82 -8.37 -28.34 -42.44
N SER A 83 -8.63 -27.36 -41.58
CA SER A 83 -7.66 -26.31 -41.25
C SER A 83 -6.46 -26.88 -40.48
N ILE A 84 -5.30 -26.25 -40.66
CA ILE A 84 -4.09 -26.52 -39.86
C ILE A 84 -4.38 -26.33 -38.37
N ALA A 85 -5.22 -25.35 -38.02
CA ALA A 85 -5.64 -25.08 -36.65
C ALA A 85 -6.45 -26.24 -36.04
N GLU A 86 -7.34 -26.87 -36.81
CA GLU A 86 -8.12 -28.03 -36.36
C GLU A 86 -7.20 -29.24 -36.08
N LYS A 87 -6.22 -29.47 -36.96
CA LYS A 87 -5.23 -30.54 -36.78
C LYS A 87 -4.38 -30.34 -35.53
N ARG A 88 -3.94 -29.10 -35.26
CA ARG A 88 -3.18 -28.77 -34.03
C ARG A 88 -4.02 -28.98 -32.78
N TRP A 89 -5.27 -28.52 -32.80
CA TRP A 89 -6.20 -28.71 -31.71
C TRP A 89 -6.42 -30.21 -31.39
N ASN A 90 -6.67 -31.03 -32.42
CA ASN A 90 -6.86 -32.47 -32.24
C ASN A 90 -5.60 -33.15 -31.68
N LYS A 91 -4.42 -32.82 -32.23
CA LYS A 91 -3.13 -33.34 -31.73
C LYS A 91 -2.92 -32.97 -30.25
N ARG A 92 -3.21 -31.72 -29.87
CA ARG A 92 -3.08 -31.27 -28.48
C ARG A 92 -4.06 -31.97 -27.55
N LYS A 93 -5.32 -32.11 -27.97
CA LYS A 93 -6.37 -32.81 -27.20
C LYS A 93 -6.03 -34.28 -26.95
N GLU A 94 -5.46 -34.97 -27.94
CA GLU A 94 -4.96 -36.35 -27.77
C GLU A 94 -3.81 -36.42 -26.78
N GLN A 95 -2.87 -35.45 -26.84
CA GLN A 95 -1.75 -35.36 -25.90
C GLN A 95 -2.23 -35.07 -24.47
N ASP A 96 -3.15 -34.12 -24.29
CA ASP A 96 -3.73 -33.79 -22.98
C ASP A 96 -4.48 -34.99 -22.39
N LYS A 97 -5.17 -35.78 -23.22
CA LYS A 97 -5.83 -37.03 -22.79
C LYS A 97 -4.80 -38.08 -22.30
N LYS A 98 -3.68 -38.23 -23.01
CA LYS A 98 -2.58 -39.13 -22.59
C LYS A 98 -1.96 -38.66 -21.26
N ASN A 99 -1.69 -37.36 -21.13
CA ASN A 99 -1.14 -36.77 -19.90
C ASN A 99 -2.08 -36.97 -18.71
N ALA A 100 -3.38 -36.74 -18.88
CA ALA A 100 -4.38 -36.95 -17.83
C ALA A 100 -4.47 -38.43 -17.39
N LEU A 101 -4.35 -39.37 -18.33
CA LEU A 101 -4.32 -40.81 -18.04
C LEU A 101 -3.07 -41.22 -17.26
N SER A 102 -1.91 -40.65 -17.59
CA SER A 102 -0.65 -40.90 -16.88
C SER A 102 -0.69 -40.43 -15.43
N VAL A 103 -1.16 -39.21 -15.17
CA VAL A 103 -1.33 -38.67 -13.79
C VAL A 103 -2.29 -39.53 -12.96
N PHE A 104 -3.35 -40.05 -13.59
CA PHE A 104 -4.30 -40.94 -12.91
C PHE A 104 -3.69 -42.32 -12.59
N SER A 105 -2.80 -42.84 -13.46
CA SER A 105 -2.08 -44.10 -13.22
C SER A 105 -1.13 -43.98 -12.03
N GLU A 106 -0.34 -42.91 -11.96
CA GLU A 106 0.59 -42.67 -10.83
C GLU A 106 -0.12 -42.53 -9.48
N PHE A 107 -1.34 -41.99 -9.47
CA PHE A 107 -2.14 -41.88 -8.25
C PHE A 107 -2.67 -43.26 -7.79
N ASN A 108 -2.90 -44.18 -8.72
CA ASN A 108 -3.38 -45.53 -8.45
C ASN A 108 -2.24 -46.48 -8.06
N ASP A 109 -1.03 -46.24 -8.57
CA ASP A 109 0.17 -47.01 -8.22
C ASP A 109 0.74 -46.66 -6.83
N ASN A 110 0.39 -45.51 -6.24
CA ASN A 110 0.71 -45.22 -4.83
C ASN A 110 -0.10 -46.04 -3.81
N LEU A 111 -1.02 -46.91 -4.27
CA LEU A 111 -1.73 -47.92 -3.46
C LEU A 111 -1.17 -49.34 -3.63
N LYS A 112 -0.16 -49.53 -4.49
CA LYS A 112 0.59 -50.80 -4.61
C LYS A 112 2.05 -50.57 -4.24
N ASP A 113 2.57 -51.53 -3.50
CA ASP A 113 3.87 -51.44 -2.86
C ASP A 113 5.03 -51.04 -3.80
N LYS A 114 5.95 -50.28 -3.21
CA LYS A 114 7.28 -49.95 -3.72
C LYS A 114 8.08 -51.21 -4.06
N SER A 115 7.98 -51.66 -5.30
CA SER A 115 9.05 -52.41 -5.97
C SER A 115 8.71 -52.47 -7.45
N ASP A 116 9.32 -51.55 -8.21
CA ASP A 116 9.89 -51.76 -9.54
C ASP A 116 10.03 -50.40 -10.23
N ILE A 117 11.17 -49.77 -9.96
CA ILE A 117 11.67 -48.65 -10.77
C ILE A 117 12.09 -49.28 -12.11
N VAL A 118 11.21 -49.20 -13.11
CA VAL A 118 11.58 -49.40 -14.50
C VAL A 118 11.79 -48.02 -15.10
N GLU A 119 13.03 -47.75 -15.48
CA GLU A 119 13.48 -46.61 -16.27
C GLU A 119 12.60 -46.48 -17.52
N GLY A 120 11.76 -45.44 -17.54
CA GLY A 120 11.10 -44.99 -18.75
C GLY A 120 12.09 -44.16 -19.54
N GLU A 121 12.59 -44.74 -20.64
CA GLU A 121 13.44 -44.10 -21.63
C GLU A 121 12.96 -42.68 -21.95
N GLU A 122 13.87 -41.72 -21.78
CA GLU A 122 13.74 -40.41 -22.39
C GLU A 122 13.66 -40.60 -23.91
N ASP A 123 12.49 -40.37 -24.50
CA ASP A 123 12.33 -40.18 -25.94
C ASP A 123 13.05 -38.88 -26.36
N ILE A 124 14.39 -38.93 -26.38
CA ILE A 124 15.27 -38.01 -27.08
C ILE A 124 15.18 -38.37 -28.56
N ASN A 125 14.12 -37.92 -29.23
CA ASN A 125 14.08 -37.77 -30.69
C ASN A 125 12.90 -36.86 -31.08
N ASN A 126 13.07 -35.56 -30.85
CA ASN A 126 12.12 -34.55 -31.31
C ASN A 126 12.58 -33.92 -32.64
N ASP A 127 13.01 -34.75 -33.60
CA ASP A 127 13.33 -34.35 -34.98
C ASP A 127 12.12 -34.54 -35.90
N ASN A 128 10.96 -34.04 -35.49
CA ASN A 128 9.83 -33.81 -36.38
C ASN A 128 9.37 -32.37 -36.24
N LYS A 129 10.17 -31.46 -36.82
CA LYS A 129 9.78 -30.07 -37.06
C LYS A 129 8.59 -30.08 -38.01
N SER A 130 7.39 -30.16 -37.44
CA SER A 130 6.16 -30.26 -38.20
C SER A 130 5.86 -28.89 -38.81
N LEU A 131 5.56 -28.89 -40.10
CA LEU A 131 5.28 -27.68 -40.88
C LEU A 131 4.23 -26.79 -40.18
N GLY A 132 4.72 -25.70 -39.60
CA GLY A 132 3.91 -24.60 -39.09
C GLY A 132 4.05 -24.28 -37.61
N ASP A 133 5.01 -24.85 -36.86
CA ASP A 133 5.28 -24.42 -35.49
C ASP A 133 5.60 -22.90 -35.48
N VAL A 134 4.56 -22.11 -35.22
CA VAL A 134 4.70 -20.70 -34.84
C VAL A 134 5.34 -20.79 -33.47
N GLU A 135 6.50 -20.18 -33.30
CA GLU A 135 7.12 -20.00 -31.99
C GLU A 135 6.14 -19.15 -31.16
N GLU A 136 5.24 -19.82 -30.46
CA GLU A 136 4.37 -19.18 -29.48
C GLU A 136 5.28 -18.75 -28.34
N GLU A 137 5.54 -17.45 -28.25
CA GLU A 137 6.22 -16.89 -27.08
C GLU A 137 5.38 -17.22 -25.84
N GLU A 138 5.87 -18.15 -25.02
CA GLU A 138 5.22 -18.49 -23.77
C GLU A 138 5.14 -17.22 -22.89
N ILE A 139 3.93 -16.84 -22.50
CA ILE A 139 3.71 -15.71 -21.62
C ILE A 139 4.29 -16.05 -20.25
N LYS A 140 5.48 -15.50 -19.96
CA LYS A 140 6.13 -15.63 -18.65
C LYS A 140 5.44 -14.70 -17.66
N ILE A 141 4.58 -15.28 -16.83
CA ILE A 141 3.93 -14.56 -15.74
C ILE A 141 5.01 -14.15 -14.72
N ALA A 142 5.03 -12.87 -14.36
CA ALA A 142 5.95 -12.37 -13.35
C ALA A 142 5.65 -13.01 -11.97
N SER A 143 6.69 -13.23 -11.18
CA SER A 143 6.55 -13.72 -9.81
C SER A 143 5.68 -12.77 -8.98
N ARG A 144 4.79 -13.33 -8.17
CA ARG A 144 3.98 -12.58 -7.18
C ARG A 144 4.84 -12.04 -6.03
N ILE A 145 5.96 -12.70 -5.75
CA ILE A 145 6.94 -12.33 -4.72
C ILE A 145 8.05 -11.54 -5.41
N THR A 146 8.33 -10.35 -4.88
CA THR A 146 9.34 -9.44 -5.43
C THR A 146 10.71 -9.64 -4.76
N GLN A 147 11.76 -9.02 -5.31
CA GLN A 147 13.08 -9.00 -4.67
C GLN A 147 13.06 -8.26 -3.32
N ASP A 148 12.22 -7.23 -3.20
CA ASP A 148 12.05 -6.47 -1.95
C ASP A 148 11.37 -7.28 -0.84
N ASP A 149 10.53 -8.26 -1.21
CA ASP A 149 9.97 -9.24 -0.27
C ASP A 149 11.05 -10.18 0.26
N LEU A 150 11.89 -10.71 -0.62
CA LEU A 150 12.99 -11.61 -0.23
C LEU A 150 14.00 -10.91 0.68
N ASN A 151 14.26 -9.63 0.43
CA ASN A 151 15.19 -8.83 1.21
C ASN A 151 14.55 -8.16 2.44
N ASN A 152 13.24 -8.36 2.67
CA ASN A 152 12.46 -7.66 3.72
C ASN A 152 12.68 -6.14 3.74
N ASN A 153 12.71 -5.51 2.56
CA ASN A 153 12.95 -4.09 2.42
C ASN A 153 11.70 -3.27 2.80
N LEU A 154 11.60 -2.90 4.07
CA LEU A 154 10.49 -2.12 4.63
C LEU A 154 10.29 -0.73 3.98
N LYS A 155 11.27 -0.21 3.24
CA LYS A 155 11.17 1.12 2.63
C LYS A 155 10.57 1.09 1.24
N SER A 156 10.51 -0.08 0.60
CA SER A 156 9.97 -0.20 -0.76
C SER A 156 8.44 -0.32 -0.78
N LEU A 157 7.81 0.30 -1.77
CA LEU A 157 6.39 0.12 -2.07
C LEU A 157 6.09 -1.19 -2.83
N ASN A 158 7.12 -1.77 -3.46
CA ASN A 158 7.01 -3.00 -4.27
C ASN A 158 6.99 -4.28 -3.44
N ARG A 159 7.15 -4.21 -2.11
CA ARG A 159 6.97 -5.35 -1.21
C ARG A 159 5.48 -5.62 -0.97
N ALA A 160 5.12 -6.85 -0.62
CA ALA A 160 3.81 -7.31 -0.19
C ALA A 160 2.67 -6.82 -1.11
N LEU A 161 2.81 -7.06 -2.42
CA LEU A 161 1.88 -6.56 -3.44
C LEU A 161 0.41 -6.96 -3.19
N HIS A 162 0.18 -8.09 -2.50
CA HIS A 162 -1.14 -8.64 -2.22
C HIS A 162 -1.80 -8.05 -0.94
N ARG A 163 -1.11 -7.18 -0.20
CA ARG A 163 -1.59 -6.55 1.04
C ARG A 163 -1.60 -5.04 0.93
N THR A 164 -2.44 -4.40 1.73
CA THR A 164 -2.33 -2.96 2.01
C THR A 164 -1.10 -2.65 2.87
N LEU A 165 -0.29 -1.70 2.43
CA LEU A 165 0.81 -1.13 3.22
C LEU A 165 0.41 0.21 3.82
N TYR A 166 0.94 0.48 5.00
CA TYR A 166 0.73 1.69 5.78
C TYR A 166 2.07 2.39 6.01
N LEU A 167 2.10 3.70 5.79
CA LEU A 167 3.27 4.51 6.10
C LEU A 167 3.35 4.78 7.61
N ILE A 168 4.47 4.45 8.23
CA ILE A 168 4.83 4.89 9.58
C ILE A 168 6.15 5.63 9.56
N VAL A 169 6.28 6.62 10.45
CA VAL A 169 7.47 7.47 10.58
C VAL A 169 8.02 7.38 12.00
N LYS A 170 9.34 7.49 12.12
CA LYS A 170 10.08 7.45 13.39
C LYS A 170 10.49 8.86 13.78
N LYS A 171 9.87 9.41 14.84
CA LYS A 171 10.30 10.68 15.43
C LYS A 171 11.61 10.50 16.22
N PRO A 172 12.45 11.55 16.37
CA PRO A 172 13.72 11.52 17.11
C PRO A 172 13.48 11.49 18.63
N ARG A 173 12.86 10.41 19.11
CA ARG A 173 12.59 10.15 20.53
C ARG A 173 12.79 8.67 20.81
N ASP A 174 13.19 8.34 22.04
CA ASP A 174 13.44 6.96 22.45
C ASP A 174 12.14 6.18 22.68
N GLU A 175 11.14 6.83 23.30
CA GLU A 175 9.84 6.23 23.57
C GLU A 175 8.78 6.64 22.56
N HIS A 176 7.88 5.71 22.22
CA HIS A 176 6.80 5.92 21.24
C HIS A 176 7.29 6.44 19.88
N ALA A 177 8.51 6.11 19.46
CA ALA A 177 9.15 6.73 18.29
C ALA A 177 8.33 6.58 17.00
N TRP A 178 7.69 5.43 16.80
CA TRP A 178 6.91 5.11 15.60
C TRP A 178 5.44 5.50 15.72
N GLN A 179 4.94 6.20 14.71
CA GLN A 179 3.54 6.62 14.60
C GLN A 179 3.21 6.98 13.15
N PHE A 180 1.94 7.23 12.85
CA PHE A 180 1.57 7.89 11.61
C PHE A 180 2.13 9.33 11.54
N PRO A 181 2.42 9.85 10.34
CA PRO A 181 2.78 11.24 10.18
C PRO A 181 1.67 12.12 10.77
N GLN A 182 2.05 13.10 11.59
CA GLN A 182 1.09 13.92 12.33
C GLN A 182 1.70 15.23 12.81
N GLY A 183 0.86 16.26 12.85
CA GLY A 183 1.20 17.52 13.51
C GLY A 183 0.03 18.43 13.82
N GLY A 184 0.37 19.59 14.35
CA GLY A 184 -0.58 20.52 14.96
C GLY A 184 -1.48 21.17 13.91
N VAL A 185 -2.76 21.34 14.24
CA VAL A 185 -3.69 22.04 13.36
C VAL A 185 -3.68 23.53 13.68
N ASN A 186 -3.39 24.37 12.70
CA ASN A 186 -3.43 25.83 12.84
C ASN A 186 -4.85 26.40 12.77
N ASN A 187 -5.09 27.56 13.38
CA ASN A 187 -6.42 28.20 13.49
C ASN A 187 -7.13 28.54 12.15
N ARG A 188 -6.49 28.35 11.01
CA ARG A 188 -7.03 28.68 9.67
C ARG A 188 -6.98 27.54 8.67
N GLU A 189 -6.51 26.36 9.08
CA GLU A 189 -6.44 25.20 8.22
C GLU A 189 -7.48 24.15 8.63
N SER A 190 -8.00 23.44 7.64
CA SER A 190 -8.82 22.24 7.87
C SER A 190 -7.93 21.05 8.24
N LEU A 191 -8.52 20.00 8.84
CA LEU A 191 -7.78 18.77 9.18
C LEU A 191 -7.03 18.17 7.97
N ILE A 192 -7.59 18.23 6.76
CA ILE A 192 -6.91 17.77 5.55
C ILE A 192 -5.73 18.67 5.21
N GLN A 193 -5.91 19.99 5.24
CA GLN A 193 -4.84 20.93 4.93
C GLN A 193 -3.67 20.79 5.90
N ALA A 194 -3.97 20.64 7.19
CA ALA A 194 -2.97 20.31 8.21
C ALA A 194 -2.28 18.98 7.87
N ALA A 195 -3.03 17.90 7.64
CA ALA A 195 -2.45 16.60 7.32
C ALA A 195 -1.60 16.61 6.03
N ALA A 196 -1.99 17.37 5.01
CA ALA A 196 -1.24 17.51 3.77
C ALA A 196 0.07 18.28 3.97
N ARG A 197 0.00 19.42 4.68
CA ARG A 197 1.18 20.22 5.05
C ARG A 197 2.17 19.38 5.86
N GLU A 198 1.69 18.73 6.92
CA GLU A 198 2.52 17.89 7.78
C GLU A 198 3.13 16.72 7.01
N LEU A 199 2.38 16.09 6.09
CA LEU A 199 2.95 15.04 5.22
C LEU A 199 4.08 15.58 4.34
N GLU A 200 3.92 16.76 3.74
CA GLU A 200 4.95 17.36 2.89
C GLU A 200 6.19 17.78 3.69
N GLU A 201 6.01 18.31 4.90
CA GLU A 201 7.09 18.68 5.82
C GLU A 201 7.87 17.45 6.30
N GLU A 202 7.15 16.39 6.69
CA GLU A 202 7.73 15.18 7.28
C GLU A 202 8.31 14.20 6.24
N CYS A 203 7.62 14.02 5.12
CA CYS A 203 7.87 12.96 4.14
C CYS A 203 8.24 13.48 2.74
N GLY A 204 8.26 14.81 2.54
CA GLY A 204 8.57 15.44 1.27
C GLY A 204 7.39 15.49 0.29
N ASN A 205 7.58 16.24 -0.80
CA ASN A 205 6.56 16.51 -1.82
C ASN A 205 6.64 15.58 -3.05
N LYS A 206 7.43 14.50 -3.00
CA LYS A 206 7.63 13.56 -4.11
C LYS A 206 6.71 12.36 -4.04
N MET A 207 5.45 12.58 -3.66
CA MET A 207 4.42 11.55 -3.55
C MET A 207 3.11 12.06 -4.15
N ASP A 208 2.50 11.24 -4.98
CA ASP A 208 1.15 11.48 -5.50
C ASP A 208 0.14 10.90 -4.51
N VAL A 209 -0.46 11.77 -3.72
CA VAL A 209 -1.36 11.42 -2.63
C VAL A 209 -2.77 11.94 -2.89
N TRP A 210 -3.76 11.08 -2.62
CA TRP A 210 -5.17 11.45 -2.69
C TRP A 210 -5.88 11.19 -1.37
N PHE A 211 -6.49 12.24 -0.83
CA PHE A 211 -7.32 12.16 0.37
C PHE A 211 -8.71 11.60 0.03
N VAL A 212 -9.14 10.59 0.77
CA VAL A 212 -10.43 9.91 0.54
C VAL A 212 -11.60 10.85 0.84
N GLY A 213 -11.47 11.71 1.84
CA GLY A 213 -12.52 12.65 2.23
C GLY A 213 -12.13 13.58 3.37
N ARG A 214 -13.05 14.49 3.71
CA ARG A 214 -12.85 15.51 4.75
C ARG A 214 -13.16 15.07 6.18
N ARG A 215 -13.67 13.86 6.36
CA ARG A 215 -14.02 13.34 7.68
C ARG A 215 -12.88 12.47 8.20
N PRO A 216 -12.49 12.63 9.48
CA PRO A 216 -11.53 11.73 10.08
C PRO A 216 -12.14 10.33 10.21
N ILE A 217 -11.32 9.31 10.00
CA ILE A 217 -11.70 7.89 10.12
C ILE A 217 -11.56 7.37 11.55
N GLY A 218 -10.89 8.13 12.43
CA GLY A 218 -10.81 7.83 13.84
C GLY A 218 -10.15 8.96 14.63
N CYS A 219 -10.11 8.78 15.94
CA CYS A 219 -9.56 9.75 16.88
C CYS A 219 -8.79 9.03 17.99
N TYR A 220 -7.62 9.55 18.36
CA TYR A 220 -6.85 9.06 19.50
C TYR A 220 -6.51 10.21 20.45
N LYS A 221 -6.86 10.05 21.72
CA LYS A 221 -6.67 11.06 22.75
C LYS A 221 -5.68 10.55 23.78
N TYR A 222 -4.60 11.29 24.02
CA TYR A 222 -3.63 10.97 25.06
C TYR A 222 -3.25 12.20 25.87
N THR A 223 -2.89 11.98 27.13
CA THR A 223 -2.40 13.03 28.03
C THR A 223 -0.89 13.04 28.03
N TYR A 224 -0.28 14.23 28.07
CA TYR A 224 1.16 14.32 28.20
C TYR A 224 1.59 13.85 29.60
N PRO A 225 2.70 13.09 29.70
CA PRO A 225 3.29 12.82 31.00
C PRO A 225 3.69 14.14 31.68
N LYS A 226 3.59 14.19 33.02
CA LYS A 226 3.76 15.43 33.81
C LYS A 226 5.10 16.15 33.58
N ASN A 227 6.11 15.43 33.08
CA ASN A 227 7.47 15.93 32.85
C ASN A 227 7.68 16.55 31.46
N PHE A 228 6.67 16.52 30.57
CA PHE A 228 6.78 16.95 29.17
C PHE A 228 5.94 18.19 28.82
N VAL A 229 5.39 18.88 29.82
CA VAL A 229 4.63 20.13 29.58
C VAL A 229 5.64 21.26 29.32
N ARG A 230 5.64 21.81 28.11
CA ARG A 230 6.45 22.99 27.77
C ARG A 230 6.02 24.18 28.63
N GLU A 231 6.93 25.09 28.95
CA GLU A 231 6.63 26.25 29.81
C GLU A 231 5.51 27.15 29.26
N ASP A 232 5.35 27.20 27.93
CA ASP A 232 4.29 27.93 27.22
C ASP A 232 2.93 27.19 27.21
N ASP A 233 2.93 25.89 27.55
CA ASP A 233 1.79 24.96 27.43
C ASP A 233 1.18 24.57 28.80
N LYS A 234 1.37 25.40 29.85
CA LYS A 234 0.93 25.08 31.24
C LYS A 234 -0.54 24.68 31.38
N ASP A 235 -1.39 25.10 30.46
CA ASP A 235 -2.82 24.78 30.43
C ASP A 235 -3.20 23.59 29.53
N ILE A 236 -2.26 23.01 28.76
CA ILE A 236 -2.52 21.91 27.83
C ILE A 236 -2.26 20.56 28.52
N LYS A 237 -3.31 19.74 28.59
CA LYS A 237 -3.29 18.41 29.23
C LYS A 237 -2.82 17.29 28.30
N GLY A 238 -2.84 17.50 26.99
CA GLY A 238 -2.51 16.45 26.02
C GLY A 238 -2.86 16.81 24.58
N SER A 239 -2.92 15.79 23.73
CA SER A 239 -3.30 15.91 22.32
C SER A 239 -4.52 15.06 21.98
N MET A 240 -5.30 15.54 21.02
CA MET A 240 -6.39 14.83 20.36
C MET A 240 -6.03 14.73 18.88
N VAL A 241 -5.67 13.52 18.46
CA VAL A 241 -5.22 13.20 17.10
C VAL A 241 -6.42 12.73 16.28
N PHE A 242 -6.68 13.39 15.16
CA PHE A 242 -7.67 12.99 14.18
C PHE A 242 -6.99 12.36 12.97
N PHE A 243 -7.40 11.15 12.60
CA PHE A 243 -6.79 10.41 11.50
C PHE A 243 -7.52 10.63 10.19
N MET A 244 -6.81 11.13 9.19
CA MET A 244 -7.30 11.35 7.83
C MET A 244 -6.82 10.22 6.92
N LYS A 245 -7.71 9.63 6.13
CA LYS A 245 -7.35 8.55 5.20
C LYS A 245 -6.86 9.11 3.87
N ALA A 246 -5.74 8.59 3.39
CA ALA A 246 -5.20 8.91 2.07
C ALA A 246 -4.62 7.68 1.36
N HIS A 247 -4.58 7.74 0.04
CA HIS A 247 -3.96 6.74 -0.83
C HIS A 247 -2.74 7.32 -1.52
N ILE A 248 -1.67 6.54 -1.61
CA ILE A 248 -0.52 6.83 -2.48
C ILE A 248 -0.71 6.13 -3.82
N PHE A 249 -0.47 6.85 -4.92
CA PHE A 249 -0.50 6.30 -6.27
C PHE A 249 0.90 6.10 -6.85
N ALA A 250 1.78 7.06 -6.59
CA ALA A 250 3.16 7.05 -7.07
C ALA A 250 4.07 7.88 -6.17
N GLY A 251 5.37 7.75 -6.39
CA GLY A 251 6.39 8.47 -5.65
C GLY A 251 6.89 7.71 -4.41
N GLN A 252 7.69 8.39 -3.59
CA GLN A 252 8.32 7.78 -2.43
C GLN A 252 8.61 8.84 -1.35
N VAL A 253 8.59 8.40 -0.10
CA VAL A 253 8.94 9.20 1.07
C VAL A 253 10.41 9.62 1.00
N HIS A 254 10.65 10.91 1.21
CA HIS A 254 11.97 11.51 1.36
C HIS A 254 12.04 12.18 2.73
N VAL A 255 12.88 11.64 3.61
CA VAL A 255 13.02 12.14 4.98
C VAL A 255 14.03 13.27 5.02
N ASP A 256 13.67 14.43 5.58
CA ASP A 256 14.55 15.61 5.74
C ASP A 256 15.53 15.49 6.93
N GLN A 257 15.47 14.40 7.70
CA GLN A 257 16.29 14.08 8.89
C GLN A 257 16.24 15.12 10.04
N LYS A 258 15.47 16.19 9.90
CA LYS A 258 15.27 17.22 10.93
C LYS A 258 14.15 16.83 11.90
N GLU A 259 13.00 16.44 11.38
CA GLU A 259 11.81 16.12 12.19
C GLU A 259 11.56 14.61 12.35
N ILE A 260 12.06 13.82 11.39
CA ILE A 260 11.91 12.37 11.36
C ILE A 260 13.27 11.74 11.09
N VAL A 261 13.52 10.62 11.77
CA VAL A 261 14.76 9.83 11.66
C VAL A 261 14.65 8.77 10.57
N ASP A 262 13.50 8.10 10.49
CA ASP A 262 13.31 6.97 9.58
C ASP A 262 11.83 6.79 9.20
N PHE A 263 11.56 5.98 8.17
CA PHE A 263 10.21 5.61 7.76
C PHE A 263 10.15 4.14 7.33
N ALA A 264 8.95 3.58 7.38
CA ALA A 264 8.69 2.22 6.92
C ALA A 264 7.27 2.08 6.35
N TRP A 265 7.14 1.19 5.37
CA TRP A 265 5.88 0.71 4.82
C TRP A 265 5.57 -0.67 5.41
N VAL A 266 4.60 -0.71 6.31
CA VAL A 266 4.27 -1.89 7.11
C VAL A 266 2.88 -2.42 6.79
N THR A 267 2.71 -3.73 6.90
CA THR A 267 1.40 -4.36 6.87
C THR A 267 0.68 -4.16 8.22
N LYS A 268 -0.63 -4.44 8.26
CA LYS A 268 -1.41 -4.41 9.50
C LYS A 268 -0.80 -5.31 10.59
N GLN A 269 -0.29 -6.49 10.24
CA GLN A 269 0.30 -7.42 11.20
C GLN A 269 1.60 -6.89 11.79
N GLU A 270 2.52 -6.42 10.94
CA GLU A 270 3.84 -5.95 11.36
C GLU A 270 3.76 -4.67 12.18
N MET A 271 2.75 -3.82 11.94
CA MET A 271 2.60 -2.56 12.67
C MET A 271 2.57 -2.74 14.19
N LYS A 272 2.04 -3.87 14.68
CA LYS A 272 2.00 -4.21 16.11
C LYS A 272 3.39 -4.20 16.76
N ASP A 273 4.42 -4.55 16.01
CA ASP A 273 5.80 -4.66 16.51
C ASP A 273 6.51 -3.31 16.55
N PHE A 274 6.03 -2.31 15.78
CA PHE A 274 6.62 -0.98 15.72
C PHE A 274 5.99 0.00 16.71
N VAL A 275 4.66 0.01 16.81
CA VAL A 275 3.92 0.98 17.61
C VAL A 275 3.57 0.43 18.99
N THR A 276 3.37 1.31 19.96
CA THR A 276 2.96 0.89 21.30
C THR A 276 1.55 0.30 21.32
N SER A 277 1.31 -0.68 22.18
CA SER A 277 0.03 -1.42 22.28
C SER A 277 -1.21 -0.50 22.37
N ASN A 278 -1.17 0.55 23.19
CA ASN A 278 -2.29 1.50 23.32
C ASN A 278 -2.59 2.25 22.02
N TYR A 279 -1.55 2.63 21.29
CA TYR A 279 -1.69 3.30 19.99
C TYR A 279 -2.21 2.30 18.96
N TYR A 280 -1.68 1.08 18.94
CA TYR A 280 -2.12 0.02 18.05
C TYR A 280 -3.61 -0.28 18.21
N SER A 281 -4.08 -0.47 19.45
CA SER A 281 -5.50 -0.71 19.73
C SER A 281 -6.39 0.44 19.27
N ALA A 282 -5.90 1.70 19.33
CA ALA A 282 -6.65 2.84 18.83
C ALA A 282 -6.74 2.89 17.31
N VAL A 283 -5.73 2.38 16.60
CA VAL A 283 -5.68 2.40 15.13
C VAL A 283 -6.14 1.11 14.47
N TRP A 284 -6.23 0.01 15.20
CA TRP A 284 -6.50 -1.33 14.68
C TRP A 284 -7.73 -1.41 13.77
N ASP A 285 -8.84 -0.78 14.18
CA ASP A 285 -10.10 -0.77 13.43
C ASP A 285 -10.05 0.08 12.15
N MET A 286 -9.07 1.00 12.06
CA MET A 286 -8.84 1.82 10.86
C MET A 286 -8.02 1.09 9.78
N LEU A 287 -7.39 -0.04 10.13
CA LEU A 287 -6.52 -0.80 9.22
C LEU A 287 -7.27 -1.96 8.56
N SER A 288 -7.14 -2.07 7.25
CA SER A 288 -7.59 -3.20 6.43
C SER A 288 -6.64 -4.37 6.57
N GLU A 289 -7.17 -5.60 6.52
CA GLU A 289 -6.37 -6.83 6.46
C GLU A 289 -5.85 -7.13 5.05
N PHE A 290 -6.54 -6.62 4.03
CA PHE A 290 -6.24 -6.80 2.61
C PHE A 290 -6.22 -5.44 1.92
#